data_AF-A0A093JPJ7-F1
#
_entry.id   AF-A0A093JPJ7-F1
#
_cell.length_a   1.000
_cell.length_b   1.000
_cell.length_c   1.000
_cell.angle_alpha   90.00
_cell.angle_beta   90.00
_cell.angle_gamma   90.00
#
_symmetry.space_group_name_H-M   'P 1'
#
loop_
_entity.id
_entity.type
_entity.pdbx_description
1 polymer ?
#
loop_
_entity_poly.entity_id
_entity_poly.type
_entity_poly.pdbx_seq_one_letter_code
_entity_poly.pdbx_strand_id
1 'polypeptide(L)' 'NGQKLNHRKFHLNLRKNFLTVRVTERWNRLPREVVEPRSLEIFKTRLDVILGNML' A
#
# COMPACT_ATOMS: atom_id res chain seq x y z
N ASN A 1 28.81 0.80 15.78
CA ASN A 1 27.35 1.00 15.58
C ASN A 1 26.80 0.77 14.16
N GLY A 2 27.63 0.63 13.11
CA GLY A 2 27.12 0.46 11.73
C GLY A 2 26.43 -0.87 11.40
N GLN A 3 26.89 -2.00 11.96
CA GLN A 3 26.34 -3.33 11.67
C GLN A 3 24.87 -3.49 12.13
N LYS A 4 24.49 -2.91 13.29
CA LYS A 4 23.12 -2.96 13.82
C LYS A 4 22.13 -2.14 12.97
N LEU A 5 22.58 -1.04 12.37
CA LEU A 5 21.78 -0.23 11.44
C LEU A 5 21.55 -0.95 10.10
N ASN A 6 22.58 -1.60 9.57
CA ASN A 6 22.48 -2.38 8.33
C ASN A 6 21.53 -3.57 8.50
N HIS A 7 21.59 -4.27 9.64
CA HIS A 7 20.67 -5.36 9.95
C HIS A 7 19.22 -4.87 10.06
N ARG A 8 18.97 -3.76 10.77
CA ARG A 8 17.62 -3.18 10.86
C ARG A 8 17.09 -2.74 9.50
N LYS A 9 17.93 -2.14 8.65
CA LYS A 9 17.58 -1.75 7.28
C LYS A 9 17.26 -2.96 6.41
N PHE A 10 18.04 -4.04 6.52
CA PHE A 10 17.78 -5.31 5.84
C PHE A 10 16.42 -5.91 6.21
N HIS A 11 16.13 -5.99 7.52
CA HIS A 11 14.84 -6.50 8.00
C HIS A 11 13.67 -5.62 7.57
N LEU A 12 13.85 -4.29 7.58
CA LEU A 12 12.84 -3.35 7.10
C LEU A 12 12.56 -3.55 5.60
N ASN A 13 13.62 -3.68 4.80
CA ASN A 13 13.52 -3.87 3.35
C ASN A 13 12.83 -5.21 3.01
N LEU A 14 13.18 -6.27 3.73
CA LEU A 14 12.55 -7.57 3.59
C LEU A 14 11.05 -7.53 3.93
N ARG A 15 10.68 -6.87 5.04
CA ARG A 15 9.26 -6.69 5.41
C ARG A 15 8.50 -5.87 4.38
N LYS A 16 9.09 -4.77 3.88
CA LYS A 16 8.48 -3.96 2.82
C LYS A 16 8.24 -4.78 1.56
N ASN A 17 9.27 -5.47 1.06
CA ASN A 17 9.14 -6.30 -0.14
C ASN A 17 8.12 -7.44 0.04
N PHE A 18 8.14 -8.11 1.20
CA PHE A 18 7.22 -9.20 1.48
C PHE A 18 5.77 -8.73 1.63
N LEU A 19 5.54 -7.59 2.27
CA LEU A 19 4.21 -6.98 2.34
C LEU A 19 3.74 -6.55 0.95
N THR A 20 4.59 -5.91 0.14
CA THR A 20 4.24 -5.53 -1.22
C THR A 20 3.86 -6.76 -2.06
N VAL A 21 4.66 -7.83 -2.05
CA VAL A 21 4.35 -9.05 -2.80
C VAL A 21 3.03 -9.68 -2.35
N ARG A 22 2.82 -9.82 -1.03
CA ARG A 22 1.57 -10.42 -0.50
C ARG A 22 0.35 -9.56 -0.75
N VAL A 23 0.50 -8.24 -0.66
CA VAL A 23 -0.58 -7.29 -0.94
C VAL A 23 -0.92 -7.36 -2.42
N THR A 24 0.06 -7.24 -3.31
CA THR A 24 -0.14 -7.31 -4.76
C THR A 24 -0.73 -8.66 -5.20
N GLU A 25 -0.25 -9.78 -4.67
CA GLU A 25 -0.82 -11.11 -4.96
C GLU A 25 -2.27 -11.21 -4.50
N ARG A 26 -2.60 -10.65 -3.33
CA ARG A 26 -3.97 -10.62 -2.82
C ARG A 26 -4.87 -9.72 -3.66
N TRP A 27 -4.38 -8.58 -4.15
CA TRP A 27 -5.11 -7.71 -5.07
C TRP A 27 -5.31 -8.34 -6.45
N ASN A 28 -4.29 -9.04 -6.99
CA ASN A 28 -4.37 -9.71 -8.29
C ASN A 28 -5.31 -10.92 -8.28
N ARG A 29 -5.56 -11.52 -7.11
CA ARG A 29 -6.52 -12.61 -6.91
C ARG A 29 -7.94 -12.15 -6.63
N LEU A 30 -8.16 -10.86 -6.36
CA LEU A 30 -9.49 -10.31 -6.20
C LEU A 30 -10.10 -10.06 -7.58
N PRO A 31 -11.38 -10.43 -7.80
CA PRO A 31 -12.04 -10.11 -9.06
C PRO A 31 -12.01 -8.59 -9.26
N ARG A 32 -11.59 -8.16 -10.45
CA ARG A 32 -11.47 -6.74 -10.83
C ARG A 32 -12.80 -5.98 -10.67
N GLU A 33 -13.91 -6.71 -10.74
CA GLU A 33 -15.29 -6.25 -10.51
C GLU A 33 -15.64 -6.13 -9.01
N VAL A 34 -15.04 -6.96 -8.14
CA VAL A 34 -15.28 -7.01 -6.68
C VAL A 34 -14.38 -6.04 -5.89
N VAL A 35 -13.28 -5.57 -6.50
CA VAL A 35 -12.63 -4.31 -6.08
C VAL A 35 -13.54 -3.10 -6.35
N GLU A 36 -14.74 -3.35 -6.86
CA GLU A 36 -15.94 -2.54 -6.82
C GLU A 36 -15.71 -1.09 -7.24
N PRO A 37 -16.13 -0.71 -8.46
CA PRO A 37 -16.13 0.67 -8.94
C PRO A 37 -16.62 1.69 -7.90
N ARG A 38 -17.58 1.29 -7.04
CA ARG A 38 -18.09 2.07 -5.91
C ARG A 38 -17.08 2.30 -4.78
N SER A 39 -16.31 1.27 -4.40
CA SER A 39 -15.26 1.39 -3.38
C SER A 39 -14.11 2.28 -3.87
N LEU A 40 -13.78 2.20 -5.16
CA LEU A 40 -12.80 3.05 -5.83
C LEU A 40 -13.29 4.50 -5.91
N GLU A 41 -14.55 4.74 -6.26
CA GLU A 41 -15.16 6.08 -6.25
C GLU A 41 -15.13 6.69 -4.85
N ILE A 42 -15.55 5.95 -3.83
CA ILE A 42 -15.49 6.42 -2.43
C ILE A 42 -14.05 6.74 -2.02
N PHE A 43 -13.09 5.91 -2.43
CA PHE A 43 -11.68 6.14 -2.16
C PHE A 43 -11.16 7.41 -2.85
N LYS A 44 -11.52 7.63 -4.12
CA LYS A 44 -11.18 8.84 -4.88
C LYS A 44 -11.80 10.09 -4.25
N THR A 45 -13.09 10.08 -3.92
CA THR A 45 -13.76 11.21 -3.26
C THR A 45 -13.08 11.57 -1.93
N ARG A 46 -12.69 10.56 -1.15
CA ARG A 46 -11.95 10.80 0.11
C ARG A 46 -10.56 11.41 -0.15
N LEU A 47 -9.85 10.95 -1.18
CA LEU A 47 -8.56 11.54 -1.55
C LEU A 47 -8.70 12.98 -2.03
N ASP A 48 -9.70 13.27 -2.86
CA ASP A 48 -9.96 14.62 -3.37
C ASP A 48 -10.30 15.60 -2.24
N VAL A 49 -11.06 15.17 -1.24
CA VAL A 49 -11.32 15.98 -0.03
C VAL A 49 -10.02 16.24 0.75
N ILE A 50 -9.18 15.24 0.94
CA ILE A 50 -7.91 15.41 1.67
C ILE A 50 -6.96 16.34 0.92
N LEU A 51 -6.84 16.18 -0.40
CA LEU A 51 -5.99 16.99 -1.26
C LEU A 51 -6.51 18.43 -1.39
N GLY A 52 -7.83 18.61 -1.52
CA GLY A 52 -8.47 19.92 -1.54
C GLY A 52 -8.35 20.67 -0.21
N ASN A 53 -8.26 19.95 0.91
CA ASN A 53 -8.01 20.54 2.22
C ASN A 53 -6.52 20.89 2.47
N MET A 54 -5.60 20.45 1.60
CA MET A 54 -4.17 20.78 1.67
C MET A 54 -3.75 21.95 0.76
N LEU A 55 -4.66 22.42 -0.09
CA LEU A 55 -4.53 23.65 -0.89
C LEU A 55 -5.16 24.83 -0.17
#